data_AF-A0A7C5C3Y8-F1
#
_entry.id   AF-A0A7C5C3Y8-F1
#
_cell.length_a   1.000
_cell.length_b   1.000
_cell.length_c   1.000
_cell.angle_alpha   90.00
_cell.angle_beta   90.00
_cell.angle_gamma   90.00
#
_symmetry.space_group_name_H-M   'P 1'
#
loop_
_entity.id
_entity.type
_entity.pdbx_description
1 polymer ?
#
loop_
_entity_poly.entity_id
_entity_poly.type
_entity_poly.pdbx_seq_one_letter_code
_entity_poly.pdbx_strand_id
1 'polypeptide(L)'
;MSETDNQPALHGAIVSMVSLAAGIASNHPRMGLCQLERLVGLSVPRHQIDAVIEIARHIRDEAREQLDSRFDEAWHELIAASTSAACSGSEEPASGDCCGADDTAAEAVQGDCCGSSTEPEEGEACCTPTPGGQPCC
;
A
#
# COMPACT_ATOMS: atom_id res chain seq x y z
N MET A 1 3.60 -40.78 28.20
CA MET A 1 3.05 -39.51 28.71
C MET A 1 4.25 -38.63 29.00
N SER A 2 4.50 -37.65 28.14
CA SER A 2 5.75 -36.89 28.10
C SER A 2 5.89 -35.99 29.32
N GLU A 3 7.12 -35.85 29.81
CA GLU A 3 7.55 -35.06 30.98
C GLU A 3 7.23 -33.55 30.90
N THR A 4 6.57 -33.10 29.83
CA THR A 4 6.18 -31.72 29.55
C THR A 4 4.97 -31.23 30.36
N ASP A 5 4.17 -32.14 30.93
CA ASP A 5 2.96 -31.79 31.70
C ASP A 5 3.23 -31.24 33.12
N ASN A 6 4.49 -31.24 33.59
CA ASN A 6 4.88 -30.72 34.91
C ASN A 6 5.67 -29.39 34.81
N GLN A 7 5.41 -28.59 33.79
CA GLN A 7 5.89 -27.20 33.74
C GLN A 7 4.82 -26.28 34.36
N PRO A 8 5.22 -25.32 35.21
CA PRO A 8 4.28 -24.36 35.77
C PRO A 8 3.61 -23.60 34.63
N ALA A 9 2.33 -23.88 34.41
CA ALA A 9 1.56 -23.23 33.36
C ALA A 9 1.64 -21.71 33.55
N LEU A 10 1.94 -21.00 32.46
CA LEU A 10 1.89 -19.54 32.48
C LEU A 10 0.51 -19.09 32.96
N HIS A 11 0.50 -18.10 33.84
CA HIS A 11 -0.74 -17.55 34.36
C HIS A 11 -1.65 -17.12 33.20
N GLY A 12 -2.93 -17.49 33.23
CA GLY A 12 -3.85 -17.31 32.10
C GLY A 12 -3.97 -15.86 31.58
N ALA A 13 -3.69 -14.88 32.46
CA ALA A 13 -3.58 -13.47 32.08
C ALA A 13 -2.41 -13.20 31.10
N ILE A 14 -1.24 -13.80 31.33
CA ILE A 14 -0.05 -13.62 30.48
C ILE A 14 -0.33 -14.20 29.09
N VAL A 15 -0.88 -15.41 29.03
CA VAL A 15 -1.24 -16.06 27.77
C VAL A 15 -2.26 -15.23 26.99
N SER A 16 -3.23 -14.64 27.69
CA SER A 16 -4.24 -13.77 27.07
C SER A 16 -3.64 -12.46 26.55
N MET A 17 -2.67 -11.86 27.26
CA MET A 17 -1.95 -10.66 26.80
C MET A 17 -1.09 -10.95 25.57
N VAL A 18 -0.35 -12.06 25.56
CA VAL A 18 0.46 -12.47 24.40
C VAL A 18 -0.43 -12.76 23.18
N SER A 19 -1.58 -13.41 23.40
CA SER A 19 -2.54 -13.69 22.33
C SER A 19 -3.14 -12.42 21.74
N LEU A 20 -3.42 -11.41 22.58
CA LEU A 20 -3.83 -10.07 22.13
C LEU A 20 -2.74 -9.41 21.28
N ALA A 21 -1.50 -9.39 21.78
CA ALA A 21 -0.35 -8.81 21.07
C ALA A 21 -0.16 -9.45 19.69
N ALA A 22 -0.18 -10.79 19.62
CA ALA A 22 -0.05 -11.54 18.38
C ALA A 22 -1.19 -11.23 17.40
N GLY A 23 -2.43 -11.09 17.89
CA GLY A 23 -3.58 -10.74 17.06
C GLY A 23 -3.48 -9.34 16.42
N ILE A 24 -2.96 -8.36 17.17
CA ILE A 24 -2.72 -7.00 16.67
C ILE A 24 -1.54 -7.01 15.68
N ALA A 25 -0.43 -7.65 16.05
CA ALA A 25 0.80 -7.69 15.24
C ALA A 25 0.58 -8.39 13.88
N SER A 26 -0.23 -9.45 13.84
CA SER A 26 -0.57 -10.18 12.61
C SER A 26 -1.64 -9.50 11.74
N ASN A 27 -2.15 -8.33 12.15
CA ASN A 27 -3.27 -7.64 11.49
C ASN A 27 -4.50 -8.54 11.29
N HIS A 28 -4.79 -9.41 12.27
CA HIS A 28 -5.94 -10.32 12.19
C HIS A 28 -7.25 -9.49 12.14
N PRO A 29 -8.24 -9.84 11.31
CA PRO A 29 -9.44 -9.03 11.07
C PRO A 29 -10.27 -8.72 12.32
N ARG A 30 -10.15 -9.54 13.37
CA ARG A 30 -10.81 -9.32 14.67
C ARG A 30 -9.99 -8.50 15.67
N MET A 31 -8.74 -8.16 15.35
CA MET A 31 -7.80 -7.33 16.11
C MET A 31 -7.74 -7.60 17.63
N GLY A 32 -7.92 -8.86 18.05
CA GLY A 32 -7.85 -9.21 19.47
C GLY A 32 -9.04 -8.76 20.33
N LEU A 33 -10.13 -8.24 19.74
CA LEU A 33 -11.24 -7.65 20.49
C LEU A 33 -11.93 -8.64 21.43
N CYS A 34 -12.10 -9.91 21.02
CA CYS A 34 -12.69 -10.93 21.90
C CYS A 34 -11.74 -11.36 23.04
N GLN A 35 -10.44 -11.05 22.95
CA GLN A 35 -9.46 -11.31 24.00
C GLN A 35 -9.40 -10.16 25.01
N LEU A 36 -9.70 -8.92 24.60
CA LEU A 36 -9.79 -7.77 25.50
C LEU A 36 -10.88 -7.98 26.56
N GLU A 37 -12.06 -8.47 26.16
CA GLU A 37 -13.14 -8.78 27.10
C GLU A 37 -12.70 -9.81 28.16
N ARG A 38 -11.93 -10.83 27.75
CA ARG A 38 -11.36 -11.83 28.67
C ARG A 38 -10.36 -11.21 29.65
N LEU A 39 -9.48 -10.32 29.17
CA LEU A 39 -8.48 -9.65 30.02
C LEU A 39 -9.12 -8.74 31.07
N VAL A 40 -10.18 -8.02 30.67
CA VAL A 40 -10.99 -7.20 31.60
C VAL A 40 -11.66 -8.09 32.65
N GLY A 41 -12.22 -9.23 32.25
CA GLY A 41 -12.81 -10.21 33.18
C GLY A 41 -11.80 -10.83 34.16
N LEU A 42 -10.51 -10.87 33.80
CA LEU A 42 -9.41 -11.32 34.66
C LEU A 42 -8.85 -10.20 35.55
N SER A 43 -9.49 -9.02 35.59
CA SER A 43 -9.07 -7.86 36.39
C SER A 43 -7.62 -7.39 36.14
N VAL A 44 -7.13 -7.56 34.92
CA VAL A 44 -5.82 -7.06 34.51
C VAL A 44 -5.86 -5.52 34.46
N PRO A 45 -4.88 -4.82 35.06
CA PRO A 45 -4.91 -3.37 35.12
C PRO A 45 -4.69 -2.76 33.73
N ARG A 46 -5.43 -1.70 33.44
CA ARG A 46 -5.52 -1.09 32.10
C ARG A 46 -4.17 -0.68 31.52
N HIS A 47 -3.27 -0.14 32.35
CA HIS A 47 -1.94 0.26 31.92
C HIS A 47 -1.09 -0.89 31.34
N GLN A 48 -1.29 -2.14 31.80
CA GLN A 48 -0.60 -3.30 31.23
C GLN A 48 -1.15 -3.64 29.85
N ILE A 49 -2.46 -3.55 29.68
CA ILE A 49 -3.13 -3.78 28.39
C ILE A 49 -2.68 -2.71 27.39
N ASP A 50 -2.66 -1.44 27.80
CA ASP A 50 -2.22 -0.33 26.95
C ASP A 50 -0.77 -0.52 26.51
N ALA A 51 0.15 -0.88 27.42
CA ALA A 51 1.54 -1.16 27.07
C ALA A 51 1.70 -2.29 26.04
N VAL A 52 0.92 -3.37 26.17
CA VAL A 52 0.92 -4.49 25.22
C VAL A 52 0.40 -4.05 23.85
N ILE A 53 -0.65 -3.23 23.82
CA ILE A 53 -1.21 -2.68 22.57
C ILE A 53 -0.17 -1.81 21.86
N GLU A 54 0.52 -0.93 22.58
CA GLU A 54 1.53 -0.05 21.99
C GLU A 54 2.71 -0.84 21.40
N ILE A 55 3.21 -1.84 22.11
CA ILE A 55 4.27 -2.73 21.60
C ILE A 55 3.79 -3.45 20.33
N ALA A 56 2.57 -4.01 20.35
CA ALA A 56 2.06 -4.77 19.22
C ALA A 56 1.83 -3.90 17.97
N ARG A 57 1.38 -2.66 18.16
CA ARG A 57 1.23 -1.67 17.07
C ARG A 57 2.59 -1.32 16.47
N HIS A 58 3.57 -1.03 17.32
CA HIS A 58 4.92 -0.70 16.88
C HIS A 58 5.51 -1.82 16.00
N ILE A 59 5.44 -3.08 16.45
CA ILE A 59 5.94 -4.23 15.69
C ILE A 59 5.25 -4.35 14.32
N ARG A 60 3.91 -4.17 14.27
CA ARG A 60 3.16 -4.26 13.03
C ARG A 60 3.57 -3.17 12.05
N ASP A 61 3.69 -1.94 12.53
CA ASP A 61 3.93 -0.78 11.68
C ASP A 61 5.38 -0.79 11.17
N GLU A 62 6.36 -1.18 12.01
CA GLU A 62 7.75 -1.40 11.59
C GLU A 62 7.88 -2.53 10.56
N ALA A 63 7.17 -3.65 10.77
CA ALA A 63 7.16 -4.75 9.82
C ALA A 63 6.54 -4.34 8.47
N ARG A 64 5.49 -3.52 8.48
CA ARG A 64 4.89 -2.98 7.26
C ARG A 64 5.88 -2.09 6.52
N GLU A 65 6.52 -1.15 7.21
CA GLU A 65 7.52 -0.25 6.61
C GLU A 65 8.67 -1.02 5.95
N GLN A 66 9.16 -2.08 6.59
CA GLN A 66 10.20 -2.94 6.00
C GLN A 66 9.71 -3.70 4.76
N LEU A 67 8.46 -4.15 4.73
CA LEU A 67 7.88 -4.82 3.57
C LEU A 67 7.70 -3.87 2.39
N ASP A 68 7.18 -2.67 2.66
CA ASP A 68 7.00 -1.63 1.65
C ASP A 68 8.37 -1.23 1.07
N SER A 69 9.39 -1.03 1.92
CA SER A 69 10.76 -0.73 1.49
C SER A 69 11.33 -1.80 0.56
N ARG A 70 11.16 -3.10 0.89
CA ARG A 70 11.62 -4.21 0.03
C ARG A 70 10.87 -4.27 -1.30
N PHE A 71 9.58 -3.93 -1.30
CA PHE A 71 8.80 -3.89 -2.52
C PHE A 71 9.27 -2.76 -3.43
N ASP A 72 9.54 -1.59 -2.87
CA ASP A 72 10.07 -0.44 -3.61
C ASP A 72 11.45 -0.74 -4.19
N GLU A 73 12.36 -1.36 -3.41
CA GLU A 73 13.67 -1.81 -3.90
C GLU A 73 13.53 -2.77 -5.10
N ALA A 74 12.70 -3.80 -4.97
CA ALA A 74 12.47 -4.77 -6.05
C ALA A 74 11.83 -4.12 -7.28
N TRP A 75 10.91 -3.19 -7.09
CA TRP A 75 10.29 -2.42 -8.17
C TRP A 75 11.33 -1.55 -8.89
N HIS A 76 12.18 -0.85 -8.14
CA HIS A 76 13.26 -0.04 -8.70
C HIS A 76 14.28 -0.89 -9.47
N GLU A 77 14.64 -2.09 -8.99
CA GLU A 77 15.50 -3.02 -9.73
C GLU A 77 14.87 -3.46 -11.06
N LEU A 78 13.58 -3.79 -11.08
CA LEU A 78 12.84 -4.17 -12.29
C LEU A 78 12.71 -3.00 -13.27
N ILE A 79 12.45 -1.80 -12.78
CA ILE A 79 12.40 -0.58 -13.60
C ILE A 79 13.80 -0.25 -14.15
N ALA A 80 14.87 -0.35 -13.35
CA ALA A 80 16.23 -0.14 -13.85
C ALA A 80 16.64 -1.19 -14.91
N ALA A 81 16.28 -2.46 -14.69
CA ALA A 81 16.51 -3.54 -15.66
C ALA A 81 15.71 -3.35 -16.94
N SER A 82 14.45 -2.91 -16.86
CA SER A 82 13.63 -2.63 -18.05
C SER A 82 14.01 -1.32 -18.76
N THR A 83 14.47 -0.31 -18.03
CA THR A 83 14.91 0.97 -18.60
C THR A 83 16.29 0.86 -19.25
N SER A 84 17.19 0.00 -18.74
CA SER A 84 18.45 -0.33 -19.43
C SER A 84 18.24 -1.12 -20.75
N ALA A 85 17.09 -1.79 -20.91
CA ALA A 85 16.66 -2.37 -22.18
C ALA A 85 16.03 -1.34 -23.14
N ALA A 86 15.49 -0.24 -22.61
CA ALA A 86 14.98 0.89 -23.40
C ALA A 86 16.08 1.91 -23.78
N CYS A 87 17.25 1.84 -23.14
CA CYS A 87 18.36 2.77 -23.35
C CYS A 87 19.69 2.04 -23.63
N SER A 88 19.70 1.10 -24.58
CA SER A 88 20.90 0.80 -25.36
C SER A 88 20.81 1.54 -26.69
N GLY A 89 21.01 2.84 -26.58
CA GLY A 89 21.09 3.81 -27.67
C GLY A 89 21.99 4.95 -27.25
N SER A 90 23.31 4.70 -27.34
CA SER A 90 24.41 5.66 -27.52
C SER A 90 24.58 6.80 -26.51
N GLU A 91 25.67 6.70 -25.75
CA GLU A 91 26.37 7.83 -25.17
C GLU A 91 26.97 8.68 -26.31
N GLU A 92 26.35 9.82 -26.66
CA GLU A 92 26.98 11.13 -26.90
C GLU A 92 25.93 12.19 -27.34
N PRO A 93 26.12 13.48 -27.02
CA PRO A 93 25.14 14.53 -27.28
C PRO A 93 25.30 15.04 -28.72
N ALA A 94 24.56 14.44 -29.64
CA ALA A 94 24.36 15.02 -30.96
C ALA A 94 22.87 15.02 -31.29
N SER A 95 22.33 16.24 -31.35
CA SER A 95 21.07 16.63 -31.95
C SER A 95 20.50 15.63 -32.98
N GLY A 96 19.31 15.11 -32.69
CA GLY A 96 18.48 14.32 -33.60
C GLY A 96 17.21 13.97 -32.86
N ASP A 97 16.24 14.89 -32.80
CA ASP A 97 15.11 14.92 -33.73
C ASP A 97 14.28 13.63 -33.65
N CYS A 98 13.33 13.65 -32.71
CA CYS A 98 12.32 12.62 -32.52
C CYS A 98 10.94 13.28 -32.67
N CYS A 99 10.55 13.62 -33.90
CA CYS A 99 9.16 13.68 -34.34
C CYS A 99 9.14 13.62 -35.88
N GLY A 100 8.81 12.45 -36.44
CA GLY A 100 8.49 12.36 -37.85
C GLY A 100 7.17 13.07 -38.15
N ALA A 101 7.19 14.02 -39.09
CA ALA A 101 6.05 14.35 -39.95
C ALA A 101 6.56 15.05 -41.22
N ASP A 102 6.16 14.46 -42.35
CA ASP A 102 6.25 14.83 -43.76
C ASP A 102 6.80 16.22 -44.19
N ASP A 103 7.71 16.16 -45.15
CA ASP A 103 8.01 17.22 -46.12
C ASP A 103 6.73 17.63 -46.89
N THR A 104 6.16 18.80 -46.55
CA THR A 104 5.75 19.77 -47.57
C THR A 104 5.89 21.19 -47.02
N ALA A 105 6.76 21.95 -47.66
CA ALA A 105 7.08 23.33 -47.36
C ALA A 105 5.87 24.27 -47.43
N ALA A 106 5.74 25.18 -46.47
CA ALA A 106 5.84 26.63 -46.68
C ALA A 106 5.36 27.43 -45.44
N GLU A 107 6.09 28.52 -45.19
CA GLU A 107 5.71 29.71 -44.42
C GLU A 107 5.56 29.62 -42.88
N ALA A 108 6.53 30.31 -42.25
CA ALA A 108 6.43 31.14 -41.06
C ALA A 108 5.08 31.16 -40.31
N VAL A 109 5.13 30.94 -39.00
CA VAL A 109 4.73 31.95 -38.00
C VAL A 109 5.17 31.50 -36.60
N GLN A 110 5.72 32.46 -35.89
CA GLN A 110 6.14 32.49 -34.51
C GLN A 110 4.94 32.34 -33.56
N GLY A 111 5.07 31.55 -32.48
CA GLY A 111 4.15 31.70 -31.35
C GLY A 111 4.02 30.51 -30.42
N ASP A 112 4.48 30.73 -29.19
CA ASP A 112 3.88 30.28 -27.93
C ASP A 112 3.64 28.79 -27.66
N CYS A 113 4.57 28.25 -26.87
CA CYS A 113 4.30 27.18 -25.94
C CYS A 113 3.43 27.73 -24.79
N CYS A 114 2.30 27.06 -24.54
CA CYS A 114 1.38 27.21 -23.41
C CYS A 114 0.34 28.34 -23.46
N GLY A 115 -0.89 27.97 -23.81
CA GLY A 115 -2.13 28.66 -23.42
C GLY A 115 -3.32 27.75 -23.73
N SER A 116 -3.95 27.10 -22.76
CA SER A 116 -4.97 27.63 -21.84
C SER A 116 -6.40 27.54 -22.40
N SER A 117 -7.17 26.70 -21.70
CA SER A 117 -8.58 26.87 -21.35
C SER A 117 -9.61 27.17 -22.43
N THR A 118 -10.45 26.15 -22.68
CA THR A 118 -11.89 26.34 -22.92
C THR A 118 -12.66 25.30 -22.11
N GLU A 119 -13.25 25.73 -21.00
CA GLU A 119 -14.46 25.13 -20.40
C GLU A 119 -15.66 26.02 -20.82
N PRO A 120 -16.93 25.68 -20.54
CA PRO A 120 -17.60 24.38 -20.34
C PRO A 120 -18.79 24.22 -21.31
N GLU A 121 -19.31 23.01 -21.59
CA GLU A 121 -20.76 22.80 -21.84
C GLU A 121 -21.21 21.38 -21.41
N GLU A 122 -22.08 21.37 -20.40
CA GLU A 122 -23.27 20.54 -20.22
C GLU A 122 -23.17 19.02 -20.44
N GLY A 123 -22.86 18.35 -19.32
CA GLY A 123 -23.52 17.14 -18.83
C GLY A 123 -24.00 16.08 -19.83
N GLU A 124 -23.26 14.98 -19.92
CA GLU A 124 -23.87 13.67 -20.10
C GLU A 124 -23.02 12.60 -19.41
N ALA A 125 -23.64 11.97 -18.42
CA ALA A 125 -23.05 10.88 -17.65
C ALA A 125 -22.74 9.70 -18.58
N CYS A 126 -21.51 9.18 -18.51
CA CYS A 126 -21.08 7.93 -19.14
C CYS A 126 -21.76 6.71 -18.51
N CYS A 127 -23.09 6.60 -18.64
CA CYS A 127 -23.89 5.45 -18.20
C CYS A 127 -24.98 5.17 -19.24
N THR A 128 -24.66 4.38 -20.27
CA THR A 128 -25.70 3.83 -21.15
C THR A 128 -26.50 2.77 -20.38
N PRO A 129 -27.85 2.84 -20.31
CA PRO A 129 -28.66 1.89 -19.56
C PRO A 129 -28.73 0.52 -20.24
N THR A 130 -28.30 -0.53 -19.54
CA THR A 130 -28.59 -1.93 -19.91
C THR A 130 -30.09 -2.20 -19.65
N PRO A 131 -30.83 -2.86 -20.56
CA PRO A 131 -32.22 -3.24 -20.34
C PRO A 131 -32.28 -4.35 -19.28
N GLY A 132 -32.26 -3.96 -18.01
CA GLY A 132 -32.19 -4.89 -16.88
C GLY A 132 -32.25 -4.26 -15.48
N GLY A 133 -32.17 -2.93 -15.34
CA GLY A 133 -32.53 -2.26 -14.09
C GLY A 133 -31.69 -2.61 -12.85
N GLN A 134 -30.40 -2.90 -13.00
CA GLN A 134 -29.45 -2.95 -11.87
C GLN A 134 -28.47 -1.77 -11.96
N PRO A 135 -28.19 -1.06 -10.84
CA PRO A 135 -27.19 0.01 -10.81
C PRO A 135 -25.77 -0.56 -10.97
N CYS A 136 -24.95 0.11 -11.78
CA CYS A 136 -23.57 -0.24 -12.06
C CYS A 136 -22.73 -0.25 -10.76
N CYS A 137 -22.02 -1.35 -10.52
CA CYS A 137 -20.82 -1.35 -9.70
C CYS A 137 -19.64 -0.83 -10.53
#